data_AF-A0A955XK56-F1
#
_entry.id   AF-A0A955XK56-F1
#
_cell.length_a   1.000
_cell.length_b   1.000
_cell.length_c   1.000
_cell.angle_alpha   90.00
_cell.angle_beta   90.00
_cell.angle_gamma   90.00
#
_symmetry.space_group_name_H-M   'P 1'
#
loop_
_entity.id
_entity.type
_entity.pdbx_description
1 polymer ?
#
loop_
_entity_poly.entity_id
_entity_poly.type
_entity_poly.pdbx_seq_one_letter_code
_entity_poly.pdbx_strand_id
1 'polypeptide(L)'
;MRTLLPVVLLGVAAAGVPAAAAPGPLPPELQMEGSETIASPPDDRIQDARWCRLCHQAERFERSAWRTTAHHEQTCTDCHTGYHFNPHEPVTLGAAADADEGSTPAARRAAARERCRECHGEELPTSGHIEHGPGTEGAVTPQCHDCHGDPHTIVTEASLAAPERRRRMNGRCATCHGDEEKMKAVGLTTHSVESYAHSVHARLLDLGSDETPGCVDCHQSHTLRDFEADGVAACEQCHEHATAAFVTLGDHRPYTREERPVSFFTLKFFAWLTFLSVFALAMHVLLDVFSVVRRALFGGKAETPSDRAGGGEA
;
A
#
# COMPACT_ATOMS: atom_id res chain seq x y z
N MET A 1 8.01 32.06 49.63
CA MET A 1 8.66 30.75 49.42
C MET A 1 7.86 30.01 48.37
N ARG A 2 8.30 30.03 47.10
CA ARG A 2 7.68 29.33 45.98
C ARG A 2 8.45 28.03 45.77
N THR A 3 7.86 26.89 46.13
CA THR A 3 8.38 25.56 45.83
C THR A 3 8.15 25.25 44.36
N LEU A 4 9.24 25.21 43.60
CA LEU A 4 9.27 24.72 42.22
C LEU A 4 9.26 23.18 42.26
N LEU A 5 8.24 22.57 41.64
CA LEU A 5 8.20 21.13 41.36
C LEU A 5 9.14 20.83 40.16
N PRO A 6 9.99 19.79 40.22
CA PRO A 6 10.82 19.44 39.08
C PRO A 6 9.98 18.70 38.03
N VAL A 7 9.97 19.23 36.81
CA VAL A 7 9.44 18.54 35.63
C VAL A 7 10.40 17.41 35.27
N VAL A 8 9.99 16.18 35.54
CA VAL A 8 10.71 14.98 35.10
C VAL A 8 10.38 14.76 33.61
N LEU A 9 11.29 15.20 32.74
CA LEU A 9 11.32 14.84 31.33
C LEU A 9 11.69 13.35 31.23
N LEU A 10 10.70 12.47 31.08
CA LEU A 10 10.93 11.12 30.60
C LEU A 10 11.36 11.19 29.13
N GLY A 11 12.68 11.14 28.92
CA GLY A 11 13.25 10.91 27.59
C GLY A 11 12.87 9.52 27.13
N VAL A 12 12.02 9.43 26.10
CA VAL A 12 11.81 8.21 25.34
C VAL A 12 13.10 7.94 24.58
N ALA A 13 13.90 7.00 25.07
CA ALA A 13 15.03 6.47 24.32
C ALA A 13 14.48 5.83 23.05
N ALA A 14 14.72 6.48 21.91
CA ALA A 14 14.55 5.88 20.61
C ALA A 14 15.52 4.69 20.52
N ALA A 15 14.99 3.48 20.73
CA ALA A 15 15.70 2.27 20.37
C ALA A 15 15.92 2.32 18.86
N GLY A 16 17.15 2.64 18.46
CA GLY A 16 17.54 2.65 17.06
C GLY A 16 17.27 1.28 16.46
N VAL A 17 16.50 1.26 15.36
CA VAL A 17 16.33 0.08 14.52
C VAL A 17 17.73 -0.36 14.09
N PRO A 18 18.14 -1.64 14.27
CA PRO A 18 19.40 -2.10 13.73
C PRO A 18 19.33 -1.93 12.21
N ALA A 19 20.23 -1.11 11.67
CA ALA A 19 20.42 -1.02 10.24
C ALA A 19 20.61 -2.45 9.71
N ALA A 20 19.84 -2.83 8.67
CA ALA A 20 20.06 -4.06 7.96
C ALA A 20 21.57 -4.16 7.65
N ALA A 21 22.18 -5.29 8.02
CA ALA A 21 23.58 -5.53 7.74
C ALA A 21 23.82 -5.21 6.26
N ALA A 22 24.80 -4.34 5.98
CA ALA A 22 25.17 -4.03 4.62
C ALA A 22 25.39 -5.35 3.88
N PRO A 23 24.85 -5.52 2.65
CA PRO A 23 25.05 -6.75 1.90
C PRO A 23 26.55 -7.03 1.84
N GLY A 24 26.90 -8.31 1.95
CA GLY A 24 28.29 -8.76 1.83
C GLY A 24 28.93 -8.24 0.55
N PRO A 25 30.27 -8.24 0.47
CA PRO A 25 30.94 -7.89 -0.78
C PRO A 25 30.37 -8.74 -1.91
N LEU A 26 30.12 -8.12 -3.07
CA LEU A 26 29.65 -8.81 -4.27
C LEU A 26 30.53 -10.05 -4.55
N PRO A 27 30.04 -11.10 -5.23
CA PRO A 27 30.91 -12.15 -5.77
C PRO A 27 32.13 -11.54 -6.48
N PRO A 28 33.34 -12.14 -6.39
CA PRO A 28 34.55 -11.61 -7.04
C PRO A 28 34.35 -11.25 -8.51
N GLU A 29 33.47 -11.98 -9.21
CA GLU A 29 33.11 -11.78 -10.61
C GLU A 29 32.32 -10.47 -10.86
N LEU A 30 31.77 -9.86 -9.80
CA LEU A 30 30.96 -8.66 -9.82
C LEU A 30 31.63 -7.45 -9.12
N GLN A 31 32.80 -7.65 -8.50
CA GLN A 31 33.63 -6.59 -7.93
C GLN A 31 34.51 -5.98 -9.03
N MET A 32 34.33 -4.70 -9.34
CA MET A 32 35.19 -3.97 -10.28
C MET A 32 36.19 -3.12 -9.49
N GLU A 33 37.44 -3.56 -9.40
CA GLU A 33 38.53 -2.79 -8.80
C GLU A 33 39.33 -2.07 -9.90
N GLY A 34 38.99 -0.82 -10.20
CA GLY A 34 39.79 0.04 -11.08
C GLY A 34 39.55 -0.16 -12.58
N SER A 35 40.50 0.34 -13.40
CA SER A 35 40.46 0.31 -14.86
C SER A 35 40.74 -1.10 -15.39
N GLU A 36 39.81 -2.02 -15.18
CA GLU A 36 39.92 -3.39 -15.66
C GLU A 36 39.64 -3.43 -17.16
N THR A 37 40.57 -4.02 -17.90
CA THR A 37 40.42 -4.28 -19.33
C THR A 37 39.60 -5.56 -19.47
N ILE A 38 38.32 -5.44 -19.82
CA ILE A 38 37.50 -6.61 -20.12
C ILE A 38 37.96 -7.13 -21.49
N ALA A 39 38.50 -8.35 -21.54
CA ALA A 39 38.92 -8.95 -22.80
C ALA A 39 37.72 -9.14 -23.72
N SER A 40 37.91 -8.91 -25.03
CA SER A 40 36.89 -9.25 -26.03
C SER A 40 36.61 -10.75 -25.98
N PRO A 41 35.35 -11.19 -25.90
CA PRO A 41 35.03 -12.61 -25.88
C PRO A 41 35.45 -13.29 -27.20
N PRO A 42 35.79 -14.59 -27.16
CA PRO A 42 36.21 -15.36 -28.33
C PRO A 42 35.06 -15.70 -29.29
N ASP A 43 33.81 -15.49 -28.88
CA ASP A 43 32.60 -15.63 -29.69
C ASP A 43 31.67 -14.41 -29.58
N ASP A 44 30.64 -14.37 -30.42
CA ASP A 44 29.64 -13.31 -30.58
C ASP A 44 28.63 -13.20 -29.42
N ARG A 45 28.82 -13.95 -28.33
CA ARG A 45 27.96 -13.93 -27.16
C ARG A 45 28.68 -13.21 -26.02
N ILE A 46 28.09 -12.14 -25.51
CA ILE A 46 28.55 -11.56 -24.24
C ILE A 46 28.27 -12.57 -23.14
N GLN A 47 29.31 -13.28 -22.72
CA GLN A 47 29.31 -14.13 -21.52
C GLN A 47 29.59 -13.30 -20.25
N ASP A 48 30.10 -12.08 -20.40
CA ASP A 48 30.45 -11.19 -19.29
C ASP A 48 29.46 -10.03 -19.18
N ALA A 49 28.48 -10.18 -18.28
CA ALA A 49 27.44 -9.18 -17.99
C ALA A 49 27.99 -7.80 -17.55
N ARG A 50 29.29 -7.67 -17.25
CA ARG A 50 29.93 -6.37 -16.98
C ARG A 50 29.94 -5.46 -18.20
N TRP A 51 29.92 -6.01 -19.43
CA TRP A 51 29.79 -5.21 -20.66
C TRP A 51 28.48 -4.45 -20.74
N CYS A 52 27.37 -5.03 -20.26
CA CYS A 52 26.06 -4.36 -20.25
C CYS A 52 26.10 -3.02 -19.50
N ARG A 53 26.92 -2.95 -18.43
CA ARG A 53 27.06 -1.80 -17.53
C ARG A 53 27.86 -0.63 -18.12
N LEU A 54 28.61 -0.86 -19.20
CA LEU A 54 29.38 0.19 -19.87
C LEU A 54 28.47 1.14 -20.66
N CYS A 55 27.38 0.61 -21.22
CA CYS A 55 26.43 1.37 -22.05
C CYS A 55 25.10 1.67 -21.34
N HIS A 56 24.56 0.73 -20.56
CA HIS A 56 23.35 0.95 -19.75
C HIS A 56 23.71 1.70 -18.46
N GLN A 57 23.80 3.02 -18.57
CA GLN A 57 24.07 3.95 -17.47
C GLN A 57 22.81 4.19 -16.59
N ALA A 58 22.96 5.03 -15.57
CA ALA A 58 22.04 5.21 -14.44
C ALA A 58 20.57 5.46 -14.80
N GLU A 59 20.26 6.00 -15.98
CA GLU A 59 18.87 6.29 -16.40
C GLU A 59 18.01 5.04 -16.62
N ARG A 60 18.62 3.87 -16.88
CA ARG A 60 17.90 2.59 -17.04
C ARG A 60 18.23 1.56 -15.95
N PHE A 61 19.31 1.78 -15.21
CA PHE A 61 19.78 0.85 -14.18
C PHE A 61 20.60 1.61 -13.13
N GLU A 62 20.03 1.78 -11.95
CA GLU A 62 20.73 2.41 -10.82
C GLU A 62 21.55 1.37 -10.03
N ARG A 63 22.88 1.51 -10.06
CA ARG A 63 23.82 0.55 -9.45
C ARG A 63 23.62 0.34 -7.95
N SER A 64 23.32 1.41 -7.23
CA SER A 64 23.02 1.37 -5.79
C SER A 64 21.75 0.58 -5.52
N ALA A 65 20.72 0.75 -6.36
CA ALA A 65 19.46 0.02 -6.24
C ALA A 65 19.65 -1.49 -6.51
N TRP A 66 20.37 -1.88 -7.57
CA TRP A 66 20.59 -3.31 -7.89
C TRP A 66 21.22 -4.10 -6.75
N ARG A 67 22.21 -3.52 -6.06
CA ARG A 67 22.90 -4.16 -4.93
C ARG A 67 21.98 -4.47 -3.74
N THR A 68 20.84 -3.79 -3.67
CA THR A 68 19.84 -4.02 -2.61
C THR A 68 18.75 -5.00 -3.02
N THR A 69 18.81 -5.52 -4.25
CA THR A 69 17.79 -6.43 -4.76
C THR A 69 17.95 -7.85 -4.24
N ALA A 70 16.84 -8.59 -4.29
CA ALA A 70 16.82 -10.03 -4.07
C ALA A 70 17.66 -10.81 -5.11
N HIS A 71 17.97 -10.19 -6.26
CA HIS A 71 18.67 -10.83 -7.39
C HIS A 71 20.09 -10.29 -7.60
N HIS A 72 20.67 -9.57 -6.62
CA HIS A 72 21.94 -8.88 -6.81
C HIS A 72 23.14 -9.79 -7.18
N GLU A 73 23.02 -11.09 -6.90
CA GLU A 73 23.99 -12.14 -7.26
C GLU A 73 23.80 -12.70 -8.68
N GLN A 74 22.67 -12.41 -9.33
CA GLN A 74 22.40 -12.84 -10.70
C GLN A 74 23.13 -11.95 -11.72
N THR A 75 23.46 -12.50 -12.87
CA THR A 75 24.01 -11.77 -14.01
C THR A 75 22.88 -11.23 -14.91
N CYS A 76 23.20 -10.22 -15.74
CA CYS A 76 22.21 -9.62 -16.64
C CYS A 76 21.68 -10.64 -17.67
N THR A 77 22.53 -11.58 -18.09
CA THR A 77 22.23 -12.61 -19.09
C THR A 77 21.39 -13.75 -18.53
N ASP A 78 21.35 -13.92 -17.20
CA ASP A 78 20.50 -14.94 -16.56
C ASP A 78 19.01 -14.60 -16.74
N CYS A 79 18.66 -13.31 -16.75
CA CYS A 79 17.28 -12.85 -16.98
C CYS A 79 17.04 -12.44 -18.45
N HIS A 80 18.05 -11.89 -19.12
CA HIS A 80 17.94 -11.41 -20.50
C HIS A 80 18.63 -12.34 -21.51
N THR A 81 18.08 -13.53 -21.67
CA THR A 81 18.65 -14.66 -22.43
C THR A 81 18.57 -14.52 -23.96
N GLY A 82 18.20 -13.35 -24.50
CA GLY A 82 18.07 -13.08 -25.94
C GLY A 82 19.03 -12.03 -26.49
N TYR A 83 19.93 -11.47 -25.67
CA TYR A 83 20.89 -10.49 -26.15
C TYR A 83 22.11 -11.15 -26.81
N HIS A 84 22.17 -11.05 -28.14
CA HIS A 84 23.39 -11.24 -28.91
C HIS A 84 24.00 -9.86 -29.18
N PHE A 85 25.18 -9.59 -28.63
CA PHE A 85 25.82 -8.29 -28.82
C PHE A 85 26.89 -8.38 -29.90
N ASN A 86 26.58 -7.80 -31.04
CA ASN A 86 27.59 -7.33 -31.99
C ASN A 86 27.59 -5.79 -31.95
N PRO A 87 28.67 -5.12 -31.49
CA PRO A 87 28.73 -3.66 -31.36
C PRO A 87 28.61 -2.91 -32.70
N HIS A 88 28.61 -3.62 -33.83
CA HIS A 88 28.57 -3.06 -35.17
C HIS A 88 27.34 -3.48 -36.00
N GLU A 89 26.42 -4.24 -35.41
CA GLU A 89 25.11 -4.50 -36.02
C GLU A 89 24.03 -3.74 -35.25
N PRO A 90 23.02 -3.18 -35.93
CA PRO A 90 21.89 -2.58 -35.25
C PRO A 90 21.21 -3.63 -34.37
N VAL A 91 21.32 -3.47 -33.05
CA VAL A 91 20.51 -4.24 -32.12
C VAL A 91 19.07 -3.73 -32.25
N THR A 92 18.22 -4.51 -32.92
CA THR A 92 16.79 -4.38 -32.70
C THR A 92 16.53 -4.87 -31.28
N LEU A 93 16.09 -3.98 -30.38
CA LEU A 93 15.53 -4.39 -29.09
C LEU A 93 14.14 -5.03 -29.33
N GLY A 94 14.10 -6.13 -30.07
CA GLY A 94 13.04 -7.14 -29.99
C GLY A 94 13.42 -8.06 -28.84
N ALA A 95 12.60 -8.15 -27.80
CA ALA A 95 11.65 -9.26 -27.70
C ALA A 95 12.40 -10.59 -27.50
N ALA A 96 12.12 -11.29 -26.40
CA ALA A 96 12.68 -12.60 -26.06
C ALA A 96 12.83 -13.47 -27.32
N ALA A 97 13.80 -14.38 -27.38
CA ALA A 97 14.14 -15.17 -28.57
C ALA A 97 12.99 -15.97 -29.26
N ASP A 98 11.74 -15.85 -28.78
CA ASP A 98 10.52 -16.43 -29.32
C ASP A 98 9.42 -15.38 -29.64
N ALA A 99 9.68 -14.09 -29.42
CA ALA A 99 8.75 -13.00 -29.61
C ALA A 99 9.13 -12.24 -30.88
N ASP A 100 8.61 -12.74 -32.00
CA ASP A 100 8.70 -12.15 -33.34
C ASP A 100 8.42 -10.63 -33.29
N GLU A 101 8.99 -9.86 -34.21
CA GLU A 101 8.98 -8.37 -34.25
C GLU A 101 7.54 -7.77 -34.32
N GLY A 102 6.50 -8.61 -34.34
CA GLY A 102 5.07 -8.30 -34.19
C GLY A 102 4.40 -8.79 -32.89
N SER A 103 5.16 -9.14 -31.85
CA SER A 103 4.62 -9.69 -30.61
C SER A 103 3.77 -8.67 -29.82
N THR A 104 2.54 -9.08 -29.50
CA THR A 104 1.59 -8.25 -28.75
C THR A 104 2.12 -7.95 -27.34
N PRO A 105 1.69 -6.85 -26.68
CA PRO A 105 2.01 -6.59 -25.28
C PRO A 105 1.72 -7.77 -24.33
N ALA A 106 0.72 -8.59 -24.66
CA ALA A 106 0.40 -9.82 -23.93
C ALA A 106 1.49 -10.89 -24.08
N ALA A 107 2.01 -11.11 -25.29
CA ALA A 107 3.10 -12.05 -25.54
C ALA A 107 4.39 -11.65 -24.81
N ARG A 108 4.72 -10.35 -24.79
CA ARG A 108 5.87 -9.83 -24.03
C ARG A 108 5.72 -10.01 -22.52
N ARG A 109 4.51 -9.81 -21.98
CA ARG A 109 4.21 -10.07 -20.56
C ARG A 109 4.30 -11.55 -20.20
N ALA A 110 3.82 -12.44 -21.06
CA ALA A 110 3.92 -13.88 -20.87
C ALA A 110 5.38 -14.36 -20.87
N ALA A 111 6.20 -13.86 -21.81
CA ALA A 111 7.64 -14.16 -21.83
C ALA A 111 8.37 -13.67 -20.57
N ALA A 112 8.03 -12.47 -20.07
CA ALA A 112 8.60 -11.95 -18.84
C ALA A 112 8.24 -12.79 -17.61
N ARG A 113 7.01 -13.33 -17.54
CA ARG A 113 6.60 -14.28 -16.48
C ARG A 113 7.43 -15.56 -16.52
N GLU A 114 7.67 -16.10 -17.71
CA GLU A 114 8.40 -17.37 -17.84
C GLU A 114 9.85 -17.23 -17.35
N ARG A 115 10.48 -16.07 -17.53
CA ARG A 115 11.82 -15.79 -16.98
C ARG A 115 11.88 -15.91 -15.45
N CYS A 116 10.82 -15.54 -14.75
CA CYS A 116 10.76 -15.77 -13.30
C CYS A 116 10.64 -17.28 -12.96
N ARG A 117 9.89 -18.04 -13.76
CA ARG A 117 9.60 -19.47 -13.52
C ARG A 117 10.80 -20.37 -13.77
N GLU A 118 11.69 -19.99 -14.69
CA GLU A 118 12.93 -20.75 -14.96
C GLU A 118 13.77 -20.99 -13.70
N CYS A 119 13.81 -20.03 -12.76
CA CYS A 119 14.53 -20.17 -11.48
C CYS A 119 13.63 -20.44 -10.27
N HIS A 120 12.42 -19.88 -10.22
CA HIS A 120 11.52 -20.05 -9.07
C HIS A 120 10.62 -21.31 -9.16
N GLY A 121 10.63 -22.01 -10.29
CA GLY A 121 9.92 -23.26 -10.52
C GLY A 121 8.46 -23.11 -10.96
N GLU A 122 7.88 -24.23 -11.42
CA GLU A 122 6.48 -24.31 -11.84
C GLU A 122 5.49 -24.36 -10.67
N GLU A 123 5.94 -24.71 -9.47
CA GLU A 123 5.15 -24.76 -8.23
C GLU A 123 4.84 -23.37 -7.65
N LEU A 124 5.41 -22.30 -8.23
CA LEU A 124 4.93 -20.96 -7.96
C LEU A 124 3.44 -20.94 -8.27
N PRO A 125 2.57 -20.65 -7.28
CA PRO A 125 1.15 -20.64 -7.53
C PRO A 125 0.93 -19.61 -8.63
N THR A 126 0.34 -20.05 -9.74
CA THR A 126 -0.27 -19.16 -10.72
C THR A 126 -1.02 -18.13 -9.90
N SER A 127 -0.59 -16.86 -9.92
CA SER A 127 -1.19 -15.85 -9.04
C SER A 127 -2.71 -15.99 -9.20
N GLY A 128 -3.48 -16.14 -8.11
CA GLY A 128 -4.92 -16.40 -8.19
C GLY A 128 -5.67 -15.32 -8.99
N HIS A 129 -5.01 -14.17 -9.22
CA HIS A 129 -5.43 -13.10 -10.12
C HIS A 129 -5.35 -13.45 -11.62
N ILE A 130 -4.72 -14.56 -12.01
CA ILE A 130 -4.72 -15.10 -13.38
C ILE A 130 -6.07 -15.75 -13.70
N GLU A 131 -6.79 -16.24 -12.68
CA GLU A 131 -8.11 -16.85 -12.81
C GLU A 131 -9.26 -15.91 -12.43
N HIS A 132 -9.07 -14.58 -12.55
CA HIS A 132 -10.17 -13.65 -12.26
C HIS A 132 -11.43 -14.08 -13.02
N GLY A 133 -12.54 -14.17 -12.28
CA GLY A 133 -13.74 -14.95 -12.61
C GLY A 133 -14.40 -14.69 -13.98
N PRO A 134 -15.54 -15.36 -14.25
CA PRO A 134 -16.16 -15.38 -15.57
C PRO A 134 -16.31 -13.98 -16.20
N GLY A 135 -15.74 -13.78 -17.39
CA GLY A 135 -15.81 -12.51 -18.15
C GLY A 135 -14.49 -11.77 -18.37
N THR A 136 -13.35 -12.32 -17.94
CA THR A 136 -12.01 -11.69 -18.06
C THR A 136 -11.17 -12.20 -19.23
N GLU A 137 -11.78 -12.91 -20.20
CA GLU A 137 -11.10 -13.36 -21.40
C GLU A 137 -10.51 -12.15 -22.16
N GLY A 138 -9.19 -11.95 -22.05
CA GLY A 138 -8.48 -10.78 -22.61
C GLY A 138 -8.18 -9.65 -21.61
N ALA A 139 -8.57 -9.76 -20.34
CA ALA A 139 -8.16 -8.83 -19.29
C ALA A 139 -6.67 -9.03 -18.95
N VAL A 140 -5.98 -7.92 -18.68
CA VAL A 140 -4.56 -7.93 -18.29
C VAL A 140 -4.45 -8.54 -16.90
N THR A 141 -4.09 -9.81 -16.83
CA THR A 141 -3.79 -10.48 -15.56
C THR A 141 -2.48 -9.93 -14.99
N PRO A 142 -2.42 -9.60 -13.69
CA PRO A 142 -1.21 -9.10 -13.09
C PRO A 142 -0.13 -10.20 -13.09
N GLN A 143 1.05 -9.81 -13.55
CA GLN A 143 2.25 -10.64 -13.58
C GLN A 143 3.07 -10.46 -12.29
N CYS A 144 4.09 -11.30 -12.12
CA CYS A 144 4.96 -11.27 -10.94
C CYS A 144 5.49 -9.85 -10.64
N HIS A 145 5.92 -9.10 -11.66
CA HIS A 145 6.46 -7.75 -11.50
C HIS A 145 5.39 -6.68 -11.23
N ASP A 146 4.12 -6.90 -11.57
CA ASP A 146 3.05 -5.93 -11.28
C ASP A 146 2.80 -5.84 -9.77
N CYS A 147 3.04 -6.93 -9.03
CA CYS A 147 3.01 -6.92 -7.56
C CYS A 147 4.41 -6.76 -6.99
N HIS A 148 5.39 -7.55 -7.41
CA HIS A 148 6.73 -7.55 -6.80
C HIS A 148 7.58 -6.32 -7.12
N GLY A 149 7.24 -5.60 -8.19
CA GLY A 149 7.96 -4.43 -8.66
C GLY A 149 8.95 -4.76 -9.78
N ASP A 150 9.73 -3.75 -10.18
CA ASP A 150 10.71 -3.88 -11.23
C ASP A 150 11.81 -4.91 -10.85
N PRO A 151 12.16 -5.87 -11.73
CA PRO A 151 13.17 -6.89 -11.46
C PRO A 151 14.56 -6.34 -11.09
N HIS A 152 14.88 -5.11 -11.48
CA HIS A 152 16.12 -4.41 -11.12
C HIS A 152 16.07 -3.71 -9.75
N THR A 153 14.91 -3.68 -9.09
CA THR A 153 14.72 -3.03 -7.78
C THR A 153 13.94 -3.88 -6.77
N ILE A 154 13.55 -5.10 -7.14
CA ILE A 154 12.84 -6.03 -6.28
C ILE A 154 13.66 -6.37 -5.04
N VAL A 155 13.09 -6.15 -3.85
CA VAL A 155 13.72 -6.42 -2.56
C VAL A 155 13.10 -7.65 -1.90
N THR A 156 13.85 -8.31 -1.03
CA THR A 156 13.30 -9.40 -0.22
C THR A 156 12.35 -8.83 0.82
N GLU A 157 11.36 -9.62 1.26
CA GLU A 157 10.51 -9.17 2.36
C GLU A 157 11.36 -8.81 3.57
N ALA A 158 12.29 -9.68 3.97
CA ALA A 158 13.14 -9.51 5.15
C ALA A 158 13.95 -8.21 5.18
N SER A 159 14.22 -7.56 4.04
CA SER A 159 14.98 -6.30 4.01
C SER A 159 14.16 -5.07 4.43
N LEU A 160 12.84 -5.21 4.61
CA LEU A 160 11.95 -4.12 5.04
C LEU A 160 11.68 -4.18 6.55
N ALA A 161 11.40 -3.04 7.18
CA ALA A 161 10.83 -3.03 8.53
C ALA A 161 9.41 -3.64 8.50
N ALA A 162 8.97 -4.30 9.57
CA ALA A 162 7.67 -5.00 9.57
C ALA A 162 6.46 -4.09 9.23
N PRO A 163 6.33 -2.87 9.80
CA PRO A 163 5.24 -1.96 9.43
C PRO A 163 5.34 -1.50 7.98
N GLU A 164 6.54 -1.26 7.48
CA GLU A 164 6.76 -0.85 6.10
C GLU A 164 6.41 -1.97 5.11
N ARG A 165 6.81 -3.21 5.41
CA ARG A 165 6.47 -4.41 4.63
C ARG A 165 4.96 -4.56 4.51
N ARG A 166 4.21 -4.47 5.62
CA ARG A 166 2.74 -4.55 5.65
C ARG A 166 2.09 -3.44 4.81
N ARG A 167 2.53 -2.18 4.97
CA ARG A 167 2.00 -1.05 4.18
C ARG A 167 2.29 -1.21 2.68
N ARG A 168 3.51 -1.61 2.31
CA ARG A 168 3.88 -1.85 0.91
C ARG A 168 3.06 -2.99 0.31
N MET A 169 2.82 -4.07 1.06
CA MET A 169 1.99 -5.18 0.61
C MET A 169 0.55 -4.73 0.31
N ASN A 170 -0.09 -4.02 1.24
CA ASN A 170 -1.45 -3.51 1.05
C ASN A 170 -1.54 -2.47 -0.08
N GLY A 171 -0.53 -1.62 -0.23
CA GLY A 171 -0.45 -0.64 -1.30
C GLY A 171 -0.43 -1.27 -2.70
N ARG A 172 0.16 -2.46 -2.86
CA ARG A 172 0.18 -3.20 -4.13
C ARG A 172 -1.23 -3.59 -4.56
N CYS A 173 -2.05 -4.07 -3.63
CA CYS A 173 -3.46 -4.37 -3.89
C CYS A 173 -4.22 -3.10 -4.28
N ALA A 174 -4.04 -2.01 -3.54
CA ALA A 174 -4.71 -0.73 -3.78
C ALA A 174 -4.31 -0.07 -5.11
N THR A 175 -3.12 -0.37 -5.66
CA THR A 175 -2.66 0.16 -6.96
C THR A 175 -3.57 -0.23 -8.13
N CYS A 176 -4.25 -1.37 -8.01
CA CYS A 176 -5.23 -1.82 -9.00
C CYS A 176 -6.65 -1.76 -8.43
N HIS A 177 -6.88 -2.27 -7.22
CA HIS A 177 -8.22 -2.31 -6.63
C HIS A 177 -8.74 -0.95 -6.15
N GLY A 178 -7.89 0.07 -6.06
CA GLY A 178 -8.27 1.46 -5.79
C GLY A 178 -8.34 2.33 -7.05
N ASP A 179 -8.05 1.76 -8.22
CA ASP A 179 -8.05 2.45 -9.51
C ASP A 179 -9.39 2.22 -10.22
N GLU A 180 -10.18 3.29 -10.38
CA GLU A 180 -11.52 3.23 -10.96
C GLU A 180 -11.50 2.77 -12.42
N GLU A 181 -10.51 3.21 -13.22
CA GLU A 181 -10.44 2.83 -14.63
C GLU A 181 -10.12 1.35 -14.79
N LYS A 182 -9.15 0.85 -14.01
CA LYS A 182 -8.77 -0.57 -14.02
C LYS A 182 -9.88 -1.47 -13.53
N MET A 183 -10.55 -1.11 -12.43
CA MET A 183 -11.65 -1.91 -11.89
C MET A 183 -12.86 -1.91 -12.83
N LYS A 184 -13.21 -0.74 -13.40
CA LYS A 184 -14.31 -0.64 -14.37
C LYS A 184 -14.05 -1.47 -15.62
N ALA A 185 -12.80 -1.55 -16.09
CA ALA A 185 -12.42 -2.34 -17.26
C ALA A 185 -12.70 -3.86 -17.09
N VAL A 186 -12.74 -4.35 -15.85
CA VAL A 186 -13.03 -5.75 -15.52
C VAL A 186 -14.38 -5.93 -14.80
N GLY A 187 -15.24 -4.91 -14.80
CA GLY A 187 -16.57 -4.98 -14.19
C GLY A 187 -16.60 -4.98 -12.66
N LEU A 188 -15.50 -4.57 -12.01
CA LEU A 188 -15.38 -4.44 -10.56
C LEU A 188 -15.48 -2.98 -10.10
N THR A 189 -15.59 -2.77 -8.79
CA THR A 189 -15.59 -1.44 -8.16
C THR A 189 -14.40 -1.27 -7.22
N THR A 190 -14.07 -0.03 -6.87
CA THR A 190 -13.00 0.31 -5.91
C THR A 190 -13.44 0.23 -4.45
N HIS A 191 -14.70 -0.13 -4.20
CA HIS A 191 -15.31 -0.09 -2.88
C HIS A 191 -14.57 -0.93 -1.84
N SER A 192 -13.98 -2.06 -2.24
CA SER A 192 -13.25 -2.92 -1.32
C SER A 192 -12.06 -2.22 -0.67
N VAL A 193 -11.36 -1.37 -1.42
CA VAL A 193 -10.23 -0.57 -0.90
C VAL A 193 -10.74 0.58 -0.03
N GLU A 194 -11.79 1.27 -0.46
CA GLU A 194 -12.39 2.38 0.30
C GLU A 194 -12.92 1.91 1.67
N SER A 195 -13.68 0.81 1.68
CA SER A 195 -14.23 0.26 2.92
C SER A 195 -13.15 -0.32 3.84
N TYR A 196 -12.11 -0.96 3.28
CA TYR A 196 -10.95 -1.36 4.06
C TYR A 196 -10.26 -0.15 4.70
N ALA A 197 -10.05 0.95 3.97
CA ALA A 197 -9.42 2.17 4.48
C ALA A 197 -10.19 2.78 5.68
N HIS A 198 -11.51 2.59 5.75
CA HIS A 198 -12.31 3.04 6.89
C HIS A 198 -12.31 2.08 8.09
N SER A 199 -11.78 0.86 7.93
CA SER A 199 -11.75 -0.15 8.98
C SER A 199 -10.77 0.16 10.10
N VAL A 200 -10.96 -0.49 11.25
CA VAL A 200 -10.00 -0.43 12.36
C VAL A 200 -8.64 -1.02 11.95
N HIS A 201 -8.63 -2.04 11.09
CA HIS A 201 -7.39 -2.65 10.60
C HIS A 201 -6.55 -1.67 9.78
N ALA A 202 -7.15 -0.94 8.83
CA ALA A 202 -6.41 0.08 8.08
C ALA A 202 -5.87 1.18 9.00
N ARG A 203 -6.67 1.66 9.96
CA ARG A 203 -6.24 2.71 10.90
C ARG A 203 -5.07 2.28 11.77
N LEU A 204 -5.08 1.04 12.28
CA LEU A 204 -3.99 0.52 13.09
C LEU A 204 -2.71 0.32 12.26
N LEU A 205 -2.85 -0.11 11.01
CA LEU A 205 -1.72 -0.21 10.09
C LEU A 205 -1.11 1.17 9.75
N ASP A 206 -1.95 2.18 9.56
CA ASP A 206 -1.50 3.57 9.34
C ASP A 206 -0.72 4.08 10.55
N LEU A 207 -1.18 3.76 11.77
CA LEU A 207 -0.49 4.02 13.03
C LEU A 207 0.81 3.20 13.21
N GLY A 208 1.09 2.25 12.31
CA GLY A 208 2.34 1.48 12.28
C GLY A 208 2.31 0.15 13.02
N SER A 209 1.12 -0.37 13.31
CA SER A 209 0.95 -1.73 13.81
C SER A 209 1.36 -2.76 12.76
N ASP A 210 2.25 -3.67 13.10
CA ASP A 210 2.68 -4.82 12.29
C ASP A 210 1.85 -6.09 12.54
N GLU A 211 1.12 -6.13 13.66
CA GLU A 211 0.21 -7.20 14.10
C GLU A 211 -1.23 -7.05 13.56
N THR A 212 -1.44 -6.16 12.60
CA THR A 212 -2.77 -5.87 12.06
C THR A 212 -2.95 -6.49 10.67
N PRO A 213 -4.08 -7.17 10.42
CA PRO A 213 -4.29 -7.84 9.15
C PRO A 213 -4.46 -6.83 8.00
N GLY A 214 -3.82 -7.15 6.88
CA GLY A 214 -3.96 -6.53 5.58
C GLY A 214 -4.75 -7.40 4.59
N CYS A 215 -4.70 -7.02 3.32
CA CYS A 215 -5.47 -7.69 2.26
C CYS A 215 -5.11 -9.19 2.16
N VAL A 216 -3.82 -9.51 2.26
CA VAL A 216 -3.29 -10.86 2.04
C VAL A 216 -3.51 -11.79 3.24
N ASP A 217 -3.75 -11.28 4.44
CA ASP A 217 -4.03 -12.11 5.62
C ASP A 217 -5.41 -12.79 5.49
N CYS A 218 -6.35 -12.10 4.86
CA CYS A 218 -7.68 -12.63 4.56
C CYS A 218 -7.72 -13.38 3.21
N HIS A 219 -7.20 -12.75 2.15
CA HIS A 219 -7.34 -13.23 0.78
C HIS A 219 -6.20 -14.11 0.27
N GLN A 220 -5.05 -14.17 0.94
CA GLN A 220 -3.80 -14.76 0.41
C GLN A 220 -3.30 -14.03 -0.87
N SER A 221 -1.98 -14.00 -1.08
CA SER A 221 -1.39 -13.23 -2.20
C SER A 221 -1.38 -14.00 -3.52
N HIS A 222 -1.03 -15.29 -3.49
CA HIS A 222 -0.83 -16.10 -4.70
C HIS A 222 -1.96 -17.08 -5.00
N THR A 223 -2.80 -17.45 -4.03
CA THR A 223 -3.83 -18.48 -4.19
C THR A 223 -5.26 -17.95 -4.13
N LEU A 224 -5.45 -16.65 -3.86
CA LEU A 224 -6.73 -15.97 -3.70
C LEU A 224 -7.81 -16.85 -3.06
N ARG A 225 -7.86 -16.90 -1.73
CA ARG A 225 -8.93 -17.57 -1.01
C ARG A 225 -10.28 -16.93 -1.32
N ASP A 226 -11.25 -17.76 -1.68
CA ASP A 226 -12.64 -17.35 -1.78
C ASP A 226 -13.19 -17.01 -0.39
N PHE A 227 -13.44 -15.72 -0.19
CA PHE A 227 -13.92 -15.20 1.09
C PHE A 227 -15.42 -15.45 1.30
N GLU A 228 -16.19 -15.77 0.24
CA GLU A 228 -17.60 -16.17 0.39
C GLU A 228 -17.73 -17.54 1.05
N ALA A 229 -16.81 -18.46 0.76
CA ALA A 229 -16.80 -19.81 1.35
C ALA A 229 -16.17 -19.83 2.76
N ASP A 230 -15.07 -19.08 2.97
CA ASP A 230 -14.18 -19.28 4.13
C ASP A 230 -14.01 -18.05 5.05
N GLY A 231 -14.92 -17.07 4.98
CA GLY A 231 -14.80 -15.82 5.74
C GLY A 231 -14.68 -16.00 7.26
N VAL A 232 -15.36 -17.00 7.85
CA VAL A 232 -15.23 -17.32 9.29
C VAL A 232 -13.83 -17.81 9.61
N ALA A 233 -13.32 -18.78 8.85
CA ALA A 233 -11.98 -19.32 9.03
C ALA A 233 -10.89 -18.25 8.82
N ALA A 234 -11.16 -17.21 8.03
CA ALA A 234 -10.26 -16.07 7.91
C ALA A 234 -10.20 -15.24 9.19
N CYS A 235 -11.37 -14.90 9.74
CA CYS A 235 -11.46 -14.12 10.95
C CYS A 235 -10.95 -14.90 12.17
N GLU A 236 -11.17 -16.22 12.23
CA GLU A 236 -10.72 -17.09 13.33
C GLU A 236 -9.20 -17.13 13.52
N GLN A 237 -8.42 -16.77 12.50
CA GLN A 237 -6.95 -16.68 12.63
C GLN A 237 -6.51 -15.67 13.70
N CYS A 238 -7.35 -14.66 13.95
CA CYS A 238 -7.09 -13.63 14.96
C CYS A 238 -8.22 -13.48 16.00
N HIS A 239 -9.44 -13.90 15.67
CA HIS A 239 -10.62 -13.78 16.52
C HIS A 239 -11.16 -15.17 16.90
N GLU A 240 -10.74 -15.68 18.07
CA GLU A 240 -11.03 -17.03 18.59
C GLU A 240 -12.51 -17.47 18.56
N HIS A 241 -13.45 -16.52 18.50
CA HIS A 241 -14.89 -16.78 18.46
C HIS A 241 -15.59 -16.07 17.30
N ALA A 242 -14.91 -15.92 16.16
CA ALA A 242 -15.55 -15.38 14.96
C ALA A 242 -16.72 -16.28 14.54
N THR A 243 -17.89 -15.69 14.41
CA THR A 243 -19.12 -16.38 13.95
C THR A 243 -19.52 -15.85 12.58
N ALA A 244 -20.41 -16.55 11.87
CA ALA A 244 -20.98 -16.03 10.62
C ALA A 244 -21.60 -14.62 10.81
N ALA A 245 -22.26 -14.37 11.93
CA ALA A 245 -22.79 -13.04 12.25
C ALA A 245 -21.68 -11.99 12.42
N PHE A 246 -20.55 -12.36 13.04
CA PHE A 246 -19.39 -11.48 13.17
C PHE A 246 -18.79 -11.09 11.82
N VAL A 247 -18.66 -12.05 10.89
CA VAL A 247 -18.11 -11.80 9.54
C VAL A 247 -18.95 -10.79 8.75
N THR A 248 -20.28 -10.77 8.95
CA THR A 248 -21.16 -9.78 8.28
C THR A 248 -20.95 -8.33 8.72
N LEU A 249 -20.17 -8.11 9.79
CA LEU A 249 -19.79 -6.79 10.27
C LEU A 249 -18.49 -6.28 9.60
N GLY A 250 -17.70 -7.20 9.03
CA GLY A 250 -16.38 -6.94 8.45
C GLY A 250 -16.32 -7.11 6.93
N ASP A 251 -17.44 -7.28 6.23
CA ASP A 251 -17.44 -7.41 4.78
C ASP A 251 -17.22 -6.07 4.08
N HIS A 252 -16.30 -6.04 3.13
CA HIS A 252 -15.97 -4.87 2.31
C HIS A 252 -17.00 -4.60 1.20
N ARG A 253 -18.24 -5.06 1.38
CA ARG A 253 -19.34 -4.90 0.41
C ARG A 253 -19.97 -3.52 0.51
N PRO A 254 -20.43 -2.94 -0.62
CA PRO A 254 -20.97 -1.61 -0.62
C PRO A 254 -22.25 -1.49 0.20
N TYR A 255 -22.26 -0.52 1.11
CA TYR A 255 -23.45 -0.15 1.88
C TYR A 255 -24.38 0.71 1.02
N THR A 256 -24.91 0.12 -0.06
CA THR A 256 -25.90 0.77 -0.92
C THR A 256 -27.31 0.60 -0.37
N ARG A 257 -28.22 1.47 -0.83
CA ARG A 257 -29.65 1.34 -0.53
C ARG A 257 -30.21 0.04 -1.10
N GLU A 258 -29.67 -0.42 -2.22
CA GLU A 258 -30.12 -1.58 -2.98
C GLU A 258 -29.65 -2.90 -2.36
N GLU A 259 -28.40 -2.99 -1.90
CA GLU A 259 -27.84 -4.21 -1.32
C GLU A 259 -28.16 -4.36 0.17
N ARG A 260 -28.11 -3.28 0.96
CA ARG A 260 -28.30 -3.32 2.42
C ARG A 260 -29.18 -2.15 2.90
N PRO A 261 -30.48 -2.12 2.54
CA PRO A 261 -31.37 -0.99 2.80
C PRO A 261 -31.47 -0.64 4.29
N VAL A 262 -31.57 -1.64 5.16
CA VAL A 262 -31.70 -1.42 6.61
C VAL A 262 -30.48 -0.68 7.15
N SER A 263 -29.28 -1.22 6.94
CA SER A 263 -28.02 -0.60 7.39
C SER A 263 -27.83 0.79 6.80
N PHE A 264 -28.17 0.99 5.52
CA PHE A 264 -28.09 2.29 4.85
C PHE A 264 -28.95 3.35 5.55
N PHE A 265 -30.24 3.06 5.79
CA PHE A 265 -31.14 4.02 6.43
C PHE A 265 -30.79 4.24 7.90
N THR A 266 -30.31 3.21 8.62
CA THR A 266 -29.81 3.35 9.99
C THR A 266 -28.60 4.29 10.06
N LEU A 267 -27.62 4.12 9.18
CA LEU A 267 -26.45 5.02 9.09
C LEU A 267 -26.86 6.46 8.76
N LYS A 268 -27.77 6.66 7.80
CA LYS A 268 -28.28 8.00 7.45
C LYS A 268 -29.05 8.63 8.60
N PHE A 269 -29.86 7.87 9.32
CA PHE A 269 -30.57 8.35 10.50
C PHE A 269 -29.61 8.85 11.57
N PHE A 270 -28.60 8.05 11.95
CA PHE A 270 -27.62 8.48 12.95
C PHE A 270 -26.77 9.66 12.47
N ALA A 271 -26.36 9.70 11.19
CA ALA A 271 -25.63 10.84 10.64
C ALA A 271 -26.43 12.14 10.74
N TRP A 272 -27.71 12.12 10.37
CA TRP A 272 -28.59 13.28 10.50
C TRP A 272 -28.84 13.66 11.96
N LEU A 273 -29.06 12.68 12.84
CA LEU A 273 -29.23 12.91 14.27
C LEU A 273 -28.00 13.61 14.86
N THR A 274 -26.80 13.13 14.57
CA THR A 274 -25.54 13.73 15.03
C THR A 274 -25.35 15.14 14.46
N PHE A 275 -25.60 15.35 13.16
CA PHE A 275 -25.49 16.66 12.54
C PHE A 275 -26.44 17.67 13.18
N LEU A 276 -27.71 17.30 13.35
CA LEU A 276 -28.73 18.16 13.95
C LEU A 276 -28.42 18.44 15.43
N SER A 277 -27.93 17.46 16.18
CA SER A 277 -27.57 17.67 17.59
C SER A 277 -26.36 18.60 17.73
N VAL A 278 -25.32 18.42 16.91
CA VAL A 278 -24.13 19.27 16.93
C VAL A 278 -24.50 20.69 16.49
N PHE A 279 -25.35 20.84 15.46
CA PHE A 279 -25.84 22.13 15.02
C PHE A 279 -26.66 22.85 16.10
N ALA A 280 -27.59 22.15 16.76
CA ALA A 280 -28.39 22.72 17.84
C ALA A 280 -27.52 23.17 19.02
N LEU A 281 -26.53 22.37 19.40
CA LEU A 281 -25.57 22.73 20.44
C LEU A 281 -24.72 23.95 20.04
N ALA A 282 -24.20 23.95 18.81
CA ALA A 282 -23.42 25.09 18.31
C ALA A 282 -24.26 26.37 18.27
N MET A 283 -25.50 26.30 17.80
CA MET A 283 -26.44 27.42 17.80
C MET A 283 -26.72 27.91 19.22
N HIS A 284 -26.95 26.99 20.17
CA HIS A 284 -27.17 27.35 21.57
C HIS A 284 -25.98 28.12 22.16
N VAL A 285 -24.76 27.62 21.95
CA VAL A 285 -23.53 28.28 22.40
C VAL A 285 -23.36 29.66 21.75
N LEU A 286 -23.62 29.78 20.44
CA LEU A 286 -23.53 31.07 19.73
C LEU A 286 -24.54 32.09 20.25
N LEU A 287 -25.78 31.66 20.52
CA LEU A 287 -26.82 32.53 21.09
C LEU A 287 -26.48 32.97 22.50
N ASP A 288 -25.91 32.09 23.32
CA ASP A 288 -25.48 32.43 24.68
C ASP A 288 -24.35 33.46 24.66
N VAL A 289 -23.30 33.22 23.87
CA VAL A 289 -22.18 34.14 23.66
C VAL A 289 -22.68 35.49 23.14
N PHE A 290 -23.57 35.50 22.14
CA PHE A 290 -24.19 36.72 21.64
C PHE A 290 -24.97 37.46 22.74
N SER A 291 -25.69 36.74 23.60
CA SER A 291 -26.45 37.33 24.69
C SER A 291 -25.55 38.00 25.73
N VAL A 292 -24.38 37.41 26.00
CA VAL A 292 -23.37 37.95 26.93
C VAL A 292 -22.70 39.18 26.34
N VAL A 293 -22.23 39.10 25.09
CA VAL A 293 -21.60 40.23 24.38
C VAL A 293 -22.58 41.41 24.25
N ARG A 294 -23.83 41.15 23.87
CA ARG A 294 -24.87 42.18 23.80
C ARG A 294 -25.11 42.85 25.15
N ARG A 295 -25.15 42.09 26.24
CA ARG A 295 -25.28 42.63 27.60
C ARG A 295 -24.05 43.45 28.01
N ALA A 296 -22.84 43.02 27.65
CA ALA A 296 -21.61 43.75 27.96
C ALA A 296 -21.48 45.06 27.16
N LEU A 297 -21.91 45.08 25.89
CA LEU A 297 -21.79 46.24 25.01
C LEU A 297 -22.96 47.22 25.14
N PHE A 298 -24.18 46.72 25.38
CA PHE A 298 -25.42 47.50 25.31
C PHE A 298 -26.30 47.41 26.56
N GLY A 299 -25.92 46.61 27.56
CA GLY A 299 -26.62 46.55 28.84
C GLY A 299 -26.23 47.73 29.74
N GLY A 300 -27.00 48.81 29.68
CA GLY A 300 -26.88 49.92 30.62
C GLY A 300 -26.96 49.45 32.08
N LYS A 301 -26.17 50.08 32.97
CA LYS A 301 -26.07 49.78 34.41
C LYS A 301 -27.47 49.60 35.01
N ALA A 302 -27.79 48.40 35.46
CA ALA A 302 -29.00 48.16 36.23
C ALA A 302 -28.87 48.86 37.59
N GLU A 303 -29.84 49.71 37.92
CA GLU A 303 -29.95 50.41 39.20
C GLU A 303 -29.94 49.41 40.36
N THR A 304 -29.07 49.66 41.33
CA THR A 304 -28.96 48.86 42.55
C THR A 304 -30.18 49.05 43.45
N PRO A 305 -30.67 48.01 44.15
CA PRO A 305 -31.86 48.07 45.03
C PRO A 305 -31.80 49.08 46.20
N SER A 306 -30.67 49.75 46.40
CA SER A 306 -30.44 50.75 47.46
C SER A 306 -31.33 52.00 47.33
N ASP A 307 -31.85 52.31 46.12
CA ASP A 307 -32.53 53.59 45.87
C ASP A 307 -34.03 53.57 46.17
N ARG A 308 -34.59 52.42 46.61
CA ARG A 308 -36.04 52.28 46.91
C ARG A 308 -36.42 52.42 48.39
N ALA A 309 -35.46 52.63 49.30
CA ALA A 309 -35.72 52.60 50.75
C ALA A 309 -35.70 53.98 51.45
N GLY A 310 -35.71 55.11 50.72
CA GLY A 310 -35.47 56.43 51.30
C GLY A 310 -36.62 57.45 51.31
N GLY A 311 -37.84 57.08 50.90
CA GLY A 311 -38.92 58.05 50.67
C GLY A 311 -40.25 57.67 51.31
N GLY A 312 -40.31 57.65 52.64
CA GLY A 312 -41.55 57.41 53.36
C GLY A 312 -41.44 57.73 54.85
N GLU A 313 -42.16 58.78 55.24
CA GLU A 313 -42.67 59.07 56.58
C GLU A 313 -41.84 59.98 57.54
N ALA A 314 -42.56 61.05 57.93
CA ALA A 314 -42.40 62.00 59.05
C ALA A 314 -41.43 63.17 58.89
#